data_AF-A0A955TEK9-F1
#
_entry.id   AF-A0A955TEK9-F1
#
_cell.length_a   1.000
_cell.length_b   1.000
_cell.length_c   1.000
_cell.angle_alpha   90.00
_cell.angle_beta   90.00
_cell.angle_gamma   90.00
#
_symmetry.space_group_name_H-M   'P 1'
#
loop_
_entity.id
_entity.type
_entity.pdbx_description
1 polymer ?
#
loop_
_entity_poly.entity_id
_entity_poly.type
_entity_poly.pdbx_seq_one_letter_code
_entity_poly.pdbx_strand_id
1 'polypeptide(L)' 'EGMLMRSHSEYVEGTSLVDMIKEDLVAERIAIDSYREVINYLDTKDSTSRRMLEGILAVEEEHADDLVSLLEEMGS' A
#
# COMPACT_ATOMS: atom_id res chain seq x y z
N GLU A 1 -19.99 6.97 0.97
CA GLU A 1 -19.72 5.64 1.57
C GLU A 1 -18.64 4.95 0.76
N GLY A 2 -17.34 5.12 1.09
CA GLY A 2 -16.31 4.65 0.14
C GLY A 2 -14.86 4.51 0.60
N MET A 3 -14.47 4.93 1.81
CA MET A 3 -13.07 4.76 2.27
C MET A 3 -12.94 3.73 3.40
N LEU A 4 -13.91 3.68 4.32
CA LEU A 4 -13.88 2.74 5.46
C LEU A 4 -14.28 1.31 5.10
N MET A 5 -15.04 1.10 4.01
CA MET A 5 -15.47 -0.26 3.62
C MET A 5 -14.39 -1.06 2.88
N ARG A 6 -13.31 -0.42 2.44
CA ARG A 6 -12.17 -1.10 1.78
C ARG A 6 -10.95 -1.28 2.69
N SER A 7 -10.92 -0.68 3.87
CA SER A 7 -9.73 -0.72 4.74
C SER A 7 -9.54 -2.07 5.47
N HIS A 8 -10.36 -3.08 5.19
CA HIS A 8 -10.33 -4.39 5.86
C HIS A 8 -10.94 -5.55 5.06
N SER A 9 -11.24 -5.37 3.76
CA SER A 9 -11.93 -6.40 3.00
C SER A 9 -10.94 -7.47 2.55
N GLU A 10 -11.00 -8.63 3.23
CA GLU A 10 -10.46 -9.93 2.80
C GLU A 10 -8.97 -10.21 3.05
N TYR A 11 -8.42 -9.88 4.22
CA TYR A 11 -7.18 -10.54 4.65
C TYR A 11 -7.42 -12.06 4.69
N VAL A 12 -6.83 -12.78 3.76
CA VAL A 12 -6.79 -14.25 3.74
C VAL A 12 -5.36 -14.63 4.01
N GLU A 13 -5.10 -15.20 5.20
CA GLU A 13 -3.76 -15.70 5.52
C GLU A 13 -3.39 -16.76 4.47
N GLY A 14 -2.37 -16.45 3.67
CA GLY A 14 -1.87 -17.35 2.65
C GLY A 14 -1.41 -18.67 3.25
N THR A 15 -1.65 -19.78 2.54
CA THR A 15 -1.24 -21.11 3.05
C THR A 15 0.27 -21.37 2.95
N SER A 16 1.00 -20.46 2.31
CA SER A 16 2.44 -20.49 2.15
C SER A 16 3.04 -19.10 2.34
N LEU A 17 4.35 -19.02 2.63
CA LEU A 17 5.07 -17.75 2.72
C LEU A 17 4.94 -16.92 1.44
N VAL A 18 4.97 -17.56 0.27
CA VAL A 18 4.79 -16.90 -1.03
C VAL A 18 3.39 -16.29 -1.16
N ASP A 19 2.36 -16.97 -0.64
CA ASP A 19 1.00 -16.43 -0.67
C ASP A 19 0.87 -15.24 0.28
N MET A 20 1.44 -15.31 1.49
CA MET A 20 1.43 -14.18 2.43
C MET A 20 2.13 -12.94 1.83
N ILE A 21 3.30 -13.10 1.20
CA ILE A 21 4.02 -11.99 0.55
C ILE A 21 3.20 -11.38 -0.59
N LYS A 22 2.42 -12.18 -1.34
CA LYS A 22 1.53 -11.67 -2.38
C LYS A 22 0.36 -10.87 -1.79
N GLU A 23 -0.21 -11.32 -0.68
CA GLU A 23 -1.27 -10.60 0.01
C GLU A 23 -0.75 -9.27 0.58
N ASP A 24 0.45 -9.25 1.17
CA ASP A 24 1.11 -8.02 1.61
C ASP A 24 1.33 -7.06 0.43
N LEU A 25 1.80 -7.55 -0.72
CA LEU A 25 1.96 -6.72 -1.93
C LEU A 25 0.63 -6.13 -2.43
N VAL A 26 -0.47 -6.86 -2.30
CA VAL A 26 -1.80 -6.34 -2.62
C VAL A 26 -2.19 -5.25 -1.62
N ALA A 27 -1.93 -5.45 -0.33
CA ALA A 27 -2.18 -4.46 0.71
C ALA A 27 -1.40 -3.16 0.47
N GLU A 28 -0.11 -3.26 0.13
CA GLU A 28 0.72 -2.07 -0.17
C GLU A 28 0.19 -1.29 -1.37
N ARG A 29 -0.25 -1.97 -2.43
CA ARG A 29 -0.86 -1.30 -3.60
C ARG A 29 -2.15 -0.56 -3.25
N ILE A 30 -2.98 -1.14 -2.38
CA ILE A 30 -4.20 -0.49 -1.88
C ILE A 30 -3.85 0.74 -1.03
N ALA A 31 -2.81 0.63 -0.19
CA ALA A 31 -2.32 1.75 0.62
C ALA A 31 -1.82 2.90 -0.27
N ILE A 32 -0.98 2.61 -1.27
CA ILE A 32 -0.46 3.56 -2.26
C ILE A 32 -1.61 4.32 -2.94
N ASP A 33 -2.61 3.61 -3.47
CA ASP A 33 -3.76 4.23 -4.14
C ASP A 33 -4.56 5.12 -3.17
N SER A 34 -4.76 4.63 -1.94
CA SER A 34 -5.47 5.39 -0.89
C SER A 34 -4.73 6.66 -0.50
N TYR A 35 -3.40 6.61 -0.33
CA TYR A 35 -2.60 7.78 -0.01
C TYR A 35 -2.58 8.79 -1.15
N ARG A 36 -2.48 8.34 -2.41
CA ARG A 36 -2.58 9.21 -3.59
C ARG A 36 -3.92 9.94 -3.65
N GLU A 37 -5.03 9.25 -3.37
CA GLU A 37 -6.35 9.88 -3.29
C GLU A 37 -6.42 10.95 -2.21
N VAL A 38 -5.90 10.67 -1.01
CA VAL A 38 -5.92 11.64 0.10
C VAL A 38 -5.00 12.84 -0.19
N ILE A 39 -3.80 12.61 -0.72
CA ILE A 39 -2.87 13.67 -1.13
C ILE A 39 -3.53 14.61 -2.14
N ASN A 40 -4.19 14.04 -3.16
CA ASN A 40 -4.95 14.80 -4.16
C ASN A 40 -6.15 15.54 -3.55
N TYR A 41 -6.83 14.94 -2.58
CA TYR A 41 -7.94 15.59 -1.88
C TYR A 41 -7.48 16.79 -1.04
N LEU A 42 -6.32 16.68 -0.38
CA LEU A 42 -5.72 17.74 0.41
C LEU A 42 -5.20 18.88 -0.46
N ASP A 43 -4.50 18.59 -1.56
CA ASP A 43 -3.99 19.58 -2.52
C ASP A 43 -3.37 20.81 -1.81
N THR A 44 -3.96 22.00 -1.96
CA THR A 44 -3.51 23.25 -1.30
C THR A 44 -4.20 23.54 0.03
N LYS A 45 -5.11 22.68 0.51
CA LYS A 45 -5.93 22.91 1.71
C LYS A 45 -5.16 22.67 3.01
N ASP A 46 -4.22 21.73 3.00
CA ASP A 46 -3.34 21.43 4.13
C ASP A 46 -2.00 20.88 3.64
N SER A 47 -1.02 21.77 3.50
CA SER A 47 0.33 21.40 3.07
C SER A 47 1.09 20.56 4.09
N THR A 48 0.75 20.66 5.38
CA THR A 48 1.46 19.95 6.46
C THR A 48 1.08 18.48 6.42
N SER A 49 -0.21 18.18 6.40
CA SER A 49 -0.71 16.80 6.28
C SER A 49 -0.34 16.20 4.92
N ARG A 50 -0.43 16.96 3.82
CA ARG A 50 -0.01 16.48 2.49
C ARG A 50 1.45 16.02 2.49
N ARG A 51 2.37 16.82 3.03
CA ARG A 51 3.80 16.48 3.07
C ARG A 51 4.09 15.24 3.92
N MET A 52 3.36 15.06 5.02
CA MET A 52 3.47 13.84 5.84
C MET A 52 3.02 12.61 5.03
N LEU A 53 1.86 12.69 4.38
CA LEU A 53 1.31 11.59 3.59
C LEU A 53 2.18 11.26 2.37
N GLU A 54 2.81 12.24 1.73
CA GLU A 54 3.80 12.02 0.66
C GLU A 54 5.00 11.22 1.16
N GLY A 55 5.44 11.44 2.41
CA GLY A 55 6.49 10.65 3.03
C GLY A 55 6.07 9.20 3.29
N ILE A 56 4.83 8.99 3.73
CA ILE A 56 4.28 7.64 3.93
C ILE A 56 4.12 6.93 2.58
N LEU A 57 3.58 7.62 1.56
CA LEU A 57 3.44 7.10 0.20
C LEU A 57 4.78 6.59 -0.35
N ALA A 58 5.86 7.37 -0.17
CA ALA A 58 7.19 6.96 -0.63
C ALA A 58 7.67 5.66 0.04
N VAL A 59 7.35 5.47 1.32
CA VAL A 59 7.69 4.25 2.07
C VAL A 59 6.87 3.05 1.58
N GLU A 60 5.57 3.22 1.32
CA GLU A 60 4.77 2.10 0.78
C GLU A 60 5.19 1.73 -0.66
N GLU A 61 5.64 2.70 -1.46
CA GLU A 61 6.23 2.44 -2.78
C GLU A 61 7.53 1.63 -2.68
N GLU A 62 8.38 1.90 -1.68
CA GLU A 62 9.58 1.11 -1.36
C GLU A 62 9.20 -0.30 -0.89
N HIS A 63 8.25 -0.43 0.04
CA HIS A 63 7.76 -1.73 0.49
C HIS A 63 7.23 -2.59 -0.66
N ALA A 64 6.46 -2.00 -1.58
CA ALA A 64 5.95 -2.72 -2.74
C ALA A 64 7.06 -3.21 -3.68
N ASP A 65 8.13 -2.42 -3.86
CA ASP A 65 9.29 -2.80 -4.68
C ASP A 65 10.10 -3.92 -4.02
N ASP A 66 10.29 -3.85 -2.71
CA ASP A 66 10.96 -4.89 -1.92
C ASP A 66 10.21 -6.23 -1.97
N LEU A 67 8.88 -6.20 -1.83
CA LEU A 67 8.05 -7.41 -1.91
C LEU A 67 8.07 -8.04 -3.31
N VAL A 68 8.08 -7.22 -4.36
CA VAL A 68 8.25 -7.72 -5.75
C VAL A 68 9.61 -8.39 -5.90
N SER A 69 10.69 -7.74 -5.45
CA SER A 69 12.05 -8.29 -5.51
C SER A 69 12.16 -9.63 -4.77
N LEU A 70 11.56 -9.72 -3.57
CA LEU A 70 11.53 -10.96 -2.79
C LEU A 70 10.80 -12.09 -3.52
N LEU A 71 9.67 -11.81 -4.17
CA LEU A 71 8.92 -12.81 -4.95
C LEU A 71 9.73 -13.31 -6.15
N GLU A 72 10.50 -12.43 -6.81
CA GLU A 72 11.36 -12.80 -7.93
C GLU A 72 12.52 -13.72 -7.49
N GLU A 73 13.13 -13.44 -6.34
CA GLU A 73 14.18 -14.29 -5.76
C GLU A 73 13.68 -15.68 -5.36
N MET A 74 12.44 -15.78 -4.86
CA MET A 74 11.83 -17.04 -4.44
C MET A 74 11.31 -17.90 -5.61
N GLY A 75 11.03 -17.28 -6.75
CA GLY A 75 10.55 -17.95 -7.96
C GLY A 75 11.66 -18.41 -8.92
N SER A 76 12.92 -18.09 -8.63
CA SER A 76 14.11 -18.42 -9.44
C SER A 76 14.78 -19.74 -9.05
#